data_AF-A0AAJ2E1Z2-F1
#
_entry.id   AF-A0AAJ2E1Z2-F1
#
_cell.length_a   1.000
_cell.length_b   1.000
_cell.length_c   1.000
_cell.angle_alpha   90.00
_cell.angle_beta   90.00
_cell.angle_gamma   90.00
#
_symmetry.space_group_name_H-M   'P 1'
#
loop_
_entity.id
_entity.type
_entity.pdbx_description
1 polymer ?
#
loop_
_entity_poly.entity_id
_entity_poly.type
_entity_poly.pdbx_seq_one_letter_code
_entity_poly.pdbx_strand_id
1 'polypeptide(L)' 'MRCASADRVRESVIVDHIIPLAHGGTDDESNLRGLCAVCHEAVTREQFGYWARKAFGADGLPVDGEWS' A
#
# COMPACT_ATOMS: atom_id res chain seq x y z
N MET A 1 5.85 0.04 4.35
CA MET A 1 6.38 1.30 4.97
C MET A 1 5.30 1.91 5.87
N ARG A 2 5.57 2.13 7.16
CA ARG A 2 4.59 2.70 8.12
C ARG A 2 5.18 3.93 8.79
N CYS A 3 4.36 4.96 9.07
CA CYS A 3 4.79 6.22 9.67
C CYS A 3 5.49 6.00 11.03
N ALA A 4 4.85 5.27 11.94
CA ALA A 4 5.40 4.96 13.26
C ALA A 4 6.73 4.17 13.18
N SER A 5 6.86 3.24 12.24
CA SER A 5 8.13 2.50 12.05
C SER A 5 9.26 3.34 11.45
N ALA A 6 8.95 4.52 10.93
CA ALA A 6 9.90 5.42 10.27
C ALA A 6 10.17 6.68 11.09
N ASP A 7 9.77 6.71 12.37
CA ASP A 7 9.85 7.89 13.27
C ASP A 7 9.17 9.15 12.68
N ARG A 8 8.07 8.94 11.95
CA ARG A 8 7.26 10.01 11.35
C ARG A 8 5.86 9.97 11.96
N VAL A 9 5.34 11.13 12.34
CA VAL A 9 3.95 11.26 12.80
C VAL A 9 3.12 11.91 11.70
N ARG A 10 2.02 11.27 11.32
CA ARG A 10 1.02 11.80 10.40
C ARG A 10 -0.36 11.38 10.88
N GLU A 11 -1.36 12.23 10.65
CA GLU A 11 -2.74 11.92 10.97
C GLU A 11 -3.18 10.59 10.33
N SER A 12 -3.86 9.78 11.13
CA SER A 12 -4.52 8.58 10.65
C SER A 12 -5.87 8.97 10.06
N VAL A 13 -6.07 8.66 8.79
CA VAL A 13 -7.28 9.00 8.03
C VAL A 13 -7.99 7.77 7.46
N ILE A 14 -7.36 6.59 7.57
CA ILE A 14 -7.89 5.32 7.08
C ILE A 14 -7.73 4.26 8.18
N VAL A 15 -8.79 3.51 8.41
CA VAL A 15 -8.77 2.26 9.20
C VAL A 15 -8.39 1.12 8.26
N ASP A 16 -7.37 0.35 8.63
CA ASP A 16 -6.78 -0.71 7.83
C ASP A 16 -6.75 -2.02 8.61
N HIS A 17 -7.00 -3.13 7.92
CA HIS A 17 -6.87 -4.47 8.51
C HIS A 17 -5.42 -4.95 8.44
N ILE A 18 -4.85 -5.34 9.58
CA ILE A 18 -3.48 -5.87 9.68
C ILE A 18 -3.34 -7.13 8.80
N ILE A 19 -4.32 -8.03 8.91
CA ILE A 19 -4.58 -9.13 7.99
C ILE A 19 -5.80 -8.73 7.15
N PRO A 20 -5.68 -8.58 5.82
CA PRO A 20 -6.83 -8.22 4.98
C PRO A 20 -7.95 -9.25 5.07
N LEU A 21 -9.20 -8.78 4.97
CA LEU A 21 -10.37 -9.66 4.92
C LEU A 21 -10.26 -10.71 3.80
N ALA A 22 -9.72 -10.33 2.64
CA ALA A 22 -9.49 -11.23 1.51
C ALA A 22 -8.52 -12.39 1.83
N HIS A 23 -7.66 -12.22 2.84
CA HIS A 23 -6.72 -13.23 3.33
C HIS A 23 -7.19 -13.87 4.64
N GLY A 24 -8.46 -13.71 5.02
CA GLY A 24 -9.04 -14.32 6.22
C GLY A 24 -8.92 -13.48 7.51
N GLY A 25 -8.65 -12.18 7.40
CA GLY A 25 -8.72 -11.27 8.55
C GLY A 25 -10.14 -11.04 9.06
N THR A 26 -10.25 -10.46 10.26
CA THR A 26 -11.52 -10.14 10.93
C THR A 26 -11.67 -8.62 11.16
N ASP A 27 -12.88 -8.17 11.50
CA ASP A 27 -13.15 -6.78 11.91
C ASP A 27 -12.90 -6.54 13.42
N ASP A 28 -12.25 -7.47 14.12
CA ASP A 28 -11.90 -7.30 15.52
C ASP A 28 -10.94 -6.12 15.71
N GLU A 29 -11.10 -5.34 16.78
CA GLU A 29 -10.22 -4.18 17.06
C GLU A 29 -8.74 -4.56 17.11
N SER A 30 -8.42 -5.81 17.46
CA SER A 30 -7.06 -6.36 17.44
C SER A 30 -6.46 -6.52 16.04
N ASN A 31 -7.29 -6.62 15.00
CA ASN A 31 -6.89 -6.67 13.59
C ASN A 31 -6.99 -5.30 12.90
N LEU A 32 -7.47 -4.25 13.58
CA LEU A 32 -7.56 -2.91 13.02
C LEU A 32 -6.34 -2.06 13.39
N ARG A 33 -5.90 -1.21 12.46
CA ARG A 33 -4.91 -0.17 12.71
C ARG A 33 -5.26 1.12 11.98
N GLY A 34 -4.88 2.25 12.57
CA GLY A 34 -4.96 3.54 11.91
C GLY A 34 -3.73 3.82 11.04
N LEU A 35 -3.94 4.15 9.76
CA LEU A 35 -2.87 4.57 8.84
C LEU A 35 -3.18 5.94 8.19
N CYS A 36 -2.11 6.63 7.79
CA CYS A 36 -2.24 7.75 6.86
C CYS A 36 -2.43 7.24 5.43
N ALA A 37 -2.97 8.05 4.52
CA ALA A 37 -3.26 7.66 3.14
C ALA A 37 -2.06 7.03 2.39
N VAL A 38 -0.86 7.63 2.53
CA VAL A 38 0.36 7.15 1.85
C VAL A 38 0.81 5.80 2.41
N CYS A 39 0.76 5.61 3.73
CA CYS A 39 1.12 4.34 4.34
C CYS A 39 0.10 3.25 4.01
N HIS A 40 -1.19 3.58 3.96
CA HIS A 40 -2.24 2.66 3.57
C HIS A 40 -1.98 2.14 2.15
N GLU A 41 -1.75 3.02 1.16
CA GLU A 41 -1.45 2.59 -0.22
C GLU A 41 -0.24 1.65 -0.29
N ALA A 42 0.85 1.99 0.41
CA ALA A 42 2.05 1.18 0.42
C ALA A 42 1.81 -0.22 1.03
N VAL A 43 1.03 -0.27 2.12
CA VAL A 43 0.65 -1.52 2.81
C VAL A 43 -0.25 -2.38 1.93
N THR A 44 -1.27 -1.81 1.30
CA THR A 44 -2.17 -2.53 0.39
C THR A 44 -1.35 -3.16 -0.74
N ARG A 45 -0.41 -2.43 -1.34
CA ARG A 45 0.45 -2.97 -2.39
C ARG A 45 1.30 -4.16 -1.92
N GLU A 46 1.84 -4.07 -0.70
CA GLU A 46 2.61 -5.15 -0.07
C GLU A 46 1.75 -6.39 0.19
N GLN A 47 0.57 -6.22 0.81
CA GLN A 47 -0.32 -7.31 1.20
C GLN A 47 -0.96 -8.06 0.01
N PHE A 48 -1.19 -7.36 -1.10
CA PHE A 48 -1.83 -7.92 -2.30
C PHE A 48 -0.84 -8.18 -3.44
N GLY A 49 0.47 -7.99 -3.22
CA GLY A 49 1.50 -8.23 -4.23
C GLY A 49 1.38 -7.33 -5.46
N TYR A 50 0.84 -6.12 -5.31
CA TYR A 50 0.72 -5.18 -6.41
C TYR A 50 2.10 -4.59 -6.77
N TRP A 51 2.57 -4.95 -7.95
CA TRP A 51 3.77 -4.37 -8.55
C TRP A 51 3.49 -2.95 -9.06
N ALA A 52 4.50 -2.09 -9.00
CA ALA A 52 4.42 -0.76 -9.62
C ALA A 52 4.19 -0.93 -11.12
N ARG A 53 3.04 -0.46 -11.63
CA ARG A 53 2.78 -0.48 -13.08
C ARG A 53 3.89 0.30 -13.79
N LYS A 54 4.51 -0.30 -14.81
CA LYS A 54 5.36 0.45 -15.74
C LYS A 54 4.51 1.54 -16.38
N ALA A 55 5.00 2.77 -16.37
CA ALA A 55 4.39 3.84 -17.15
C ALA A 55 4.79 3.65 -18.62
N PHE A 56 3.83 3.85 -19.52
CA PHE A 56 4.03 3.76 -20.96
C PHE A 56 3.76 5.13 -21.58
N GLY A 57 4.61 5.55 -22.52
CA GLY A 57 4.45 6.77 -23.29
C GLY A 57 3.27 6.69 -24.27
N ALA A 58 2.97 7.80 -24.94
CA ALA A 58 1.93 7.85 -25.98
C ALA A 58 2.27 6.96 -27.19
N ASP A 59 3.54 6.64 -27.36
CA ASP A 59 4.10 5.69 -28.32
C ASP A 59 3.96 4.22 -27.89
N GLY A 60 3.48 3.96 -26.67
CA GLY A 60 3.35 2.63 -26.09
C GLY A 60 4.66 2.03 -25.58
N LEU A 61 5.73 2.81 -25.50
CA LEU A 61 7.02 2.35 -24.99
C LEU A 61 7.12 2.61 -23.48
N PRO A 62 7.77 1.73 -22.68
CA PRO A 62 8.05 2.01 -21.28
C PRO A 62 8.80 3.34 -21.12
N VAL A 63 8.34 4.22 -20.23
CA VAL A 63 8.97 5.53 -20.01
C VAL A 63 10.35 5.44 -19.36
N ASP A 64 10.67 4.30 -18.72
CA ASP A 64 11.99 4.00 -18.16
C ASP A 64 12.98 3.51 -19.22
N GLY A 65 12.53 3.29 -20.46
CA GLY A 65 13.36 2.84 -21.58
C GLY A 65 13.84 1.39 -21.47
N GLU A 66 13.46 0.66 -20.43
CA GLU A 66 13.95 -0.69 -20.20
C GLU A 66 12.96 -1.74 -20.72
N TRP A 67 13.38 -2.41 -21.78
CA TRP A 67 12.80 -3.66 -22.26
C TRP A 67 13.51 -4.82 -21.58
N SER A 68 12.78 -5.60 -20.80
CA SER A 68 13.21 -6.89 -20.25
C SER A 68 11.99 -7.79 -20.15
#